data_AF-A0A2T3JKA1-F1
#
_entry.id   AF-A0A2T3JKA1-F1
#
_cell.length_a   1.000
_cell.length_b   1.000
_cell.length_c   1.000
_cell.angle_alpha   90.00
_cell.angle_beta   90.00
_cell.angle_gamma   90.00
#
_symmetry.space_group_name_H-M   'P 1'
#
loop_
_entity.id
_entity.type
_entity.pdbx_description
1 polymer ?
#
loop_
_entity_poly.entity_id
_entity_poly.type
_entity_poly.pdbx_seq_one_letter_code
_entity_poly.pdbx_strand_id
1 'polypeptide(L)'
;MGVKATYQSGNSKQKMWQSMRILGVFTPSDIAQTAEVSLNYASVFVGVLRRAGYLKKDPSKNGPFAMYRLLRNTGPHAPRHWTKERCVFDLNKAVVYVLD
;
A
#
# COMPACT_ATOMS: atom_id res chain seq x y z
N MET A 1 -15.37 -24.71 4.23
CA MET A 1 -14.09 -24.71 3.48
C MET A 1 -13.60 -23.27 3.39
N GLY A 2 -12.49 -22.94 4.07
CA GLY A 2 -11.91 -21.59 4.01
C GLY A 2 -11.16 -21.40 2.70
N VAL A 3 -11.56 -20.38 1.92
CA VAL A 3 -10.86 -20.01 0.68
C VAL A 3 -9.45 -19.55 1.05
N LYS A 4 -8.42 -20.35 0.76
CA LYS A 4 -7.03 -19.89 0.83
C LYS A 4 -6.85 -18.86 -0.27
N ALA A 5 -6.81 -17.59 0.08
CA ALA A 5 -6.63 -16.50 -0.87
C ALA A 5 -5.26 -16.63 -1.56
N THR A 6 -5.25 -17.23 -2.75
CA THR A 6 -4.07 -17.46 -3.58
C THR A 6 -3.44 -16.14 -4.03
N TYR A 7 -2.12 -16.13 -4.15
CA TYR A 7 -1.35 -15.00 -4.66
C TYR A 7 -1.52 -14.93 -6.18
N GLN A 8 -2.12 -13.86 -6.69
CA GLN A 8 -2.17 -13.59 -8.13
C GLN A 8 -1.16 -12.51 -8.49
N SER A 9 -0.06 -12.92 -9.12
CA SER A 9 0.78 -12.02 -9.91
C SER A 9 -0.09 -11.35 -10.97
N GLY A 10 -0.31 -10.03 -10.84
CA GLY A 10 -1.19 -9.25 -11.72
C GLY A 10 -2.22 -8.38 -11.01
N ASN A 11 -2.43 -8.53 -9.70
CA ASN A 11 -3.33 -7.64 -8.96
C ASN A 11 -2.77 -6.21 -8.92
N SER A 12 -3.57 -5.20 -9.26
CA SER A 12 -3.20 -3.78 -9.22
C SER A 12 -2.56 -3.36 -7.89
N LYS A 13 -3.02 -3.89 -6.74
CA LYS A 13 -2.40 -3.63 -5.43
C LYS A 13 -0.97 -4.17 -5.32
N GLN A 14 -0.71 -5.30 -5.97
CA GLN A 14 0.63 -5.89 -6.05
C GLN A 14 1.55 -5.02 -6.92
N LYS A 15 1.07 -4.49 -8.05
CA LYS A 15 1.83 -3.53 -8.88
C LYS A 15 2.16 -2.25 -8.10
N MET A 16 1.18 -1.69 -7.39
CA MET A 16 1.38 -0.52 -6.53
C MET A 16 2.42 -0.80 -5.44
N TRP A 17 2.33 -1.94 -4.76
CA TRP A 17 3.30 -2.33 -3.74
C TRP A 17 4.72 -2.47 -4.29
N GLN A 18 4.89 -3.12 -5.45
CA GLN A 18 6.21 -3.22 -6.07
C GLN A 18 6.77 -1.84 -6.43
N SER A 19 5.92 -0.95 -6.97
CA SER A 19 6.31 0.43 -7.27
C SER A 19 6.81 1.16 -6.02
N MET A 20 6.09 1.05 -4.90
CA MET A 20 6.51 1.64 -3.62
C MET A 20 7.86 1.11 -3.13
N ARG A 21 8.11 -0.20 -3.28
CA ARG A 21 9.37 -0.85 -2.89
C ARG A 21 10.55 -0.39 -3.74
N ILE A 22 10.33 -0.16 -5.04
CA ILE A 22 11.35 0.31 -5.99
C ILE A 22 11.66 1.78 -5.75
N LEU A 23 10.64 2.63 -5.62
CA LEU A 23 10.80 4.07 -5.50
C LEU A 23 11.29 4.49 -4.11
N GLY A 24 10.81 3.85 -3.04
CA GLY A 24 11.14 4.17 -1.63
C GLY A 24 10.54 5.48 -1.11
N VAL A 25 10.58 6.54 -1.93
CA VAL A 25 9.90 7.83 -1.72
C VAL A 25 9.09 8.16 -2.97
N PHE A 26 7.82 8.51 -2.81
CA PHE A 26 6.90 8.68 -3.93
C PHE A 26 5.70 9.56 -3.56
N THR A 27 5.03 10.08 -4.58
CA THR A 27 3.68 10.64 -4.51
C THR A 27 2.63 9.58 -4.90
N PRO A 28 1.35 9.76 -4.56
CA PRO A 28 0.28 8.91 -5.09
C PRO A 28 0.20 8.91 -6.63
N SER A 29 0.62 10.00 -7.28
CA SER A 29 0.67 10.11 -8.74
C SER A 29 1.73 9.20 -9.35
N ASP A 30 2.93 9.14 -8.74
CA ASP A 30 4.00 8.24 -9.19
C ASP A 30 3.51 6.79 -9.15
N ILE A 31 2.87 6.39 -8.04
CA ILE A 31 2.31 5.05 -7.87
C ILE A 31 1.20 4.75 -8.88
N ALA A 32 0.34 5.72 -9.16
CA ALA A 32 -0.73 5.56 -10.13
C ALA A 32 -0.18 5.29 -11.54
N GLN A 33 0.83 6.07 -11.95
CA GLN A 33 1.48 5.94 -13.25
C GLN A 33 2.22 4.61 -13.38
N THR A 34 3.08 4.26 -12.42
CA THR A 34 3.90 3.04 -12.53
C THR A 34 3.08 1.75 -12.39
N ALA A 35 1.96 1.79 -11.66
CA ALA A 35 1.08 0.64 -11.50
C ALA A 35 -0.06 0.58 -12.52
N GLU A 36 -0.17 1.59 -13.40
CA GLU A 36 -1.22 1.73 -14.43
C GLU A 36 -2.64 1.70 -13.83
N VAL A 37 -2.87 2.51 -12.79
CA VAL A 37 -4.16 2.62 -12.10
C VAL A 37 -4.62 4.07 -12.00
N SER A 38 -5.89 4.29 -11.65
CA SER A 38 -6.38 5.64 -11.37
C SER A 38 -5.72 6.24 -10.12
N LEU A 39 -5.50 7.56 -10.13
CA LEU A 39 -4.95 8.31 -9.00
C LEU A 39 -5.80 8.12 -7.72
N ASN A 40 -7.13 8.07 -7.86
CA ASN A 40 -8.03 7.84 -6.72
C ASN A 40 -7.75 6.46 -6.08
N TYR A 41 -7.59 5.42 -6.89
CA TYR A 41 -7.36 4.08 -6.37
C TYR A 41 -5.99 3.95 -5.69
N ALA A 42 -4.95 4.55 -6.28
CA ALA A 42 -3.63 4.65 -5.65
C ALA A 42 -3.67 5.42 -4.34
N SER A 43 -4.37 6.57 -4.31
CA SER A 43 -4.48 7.42 -3.11
C SER A 43 -5.16 6.69 -1.96
N VAL A 44 -6.24 5.95 -2.23
CA VAL A 44 -6.91 5.11 -1.21
C VAL A 44 -5.95 4.07 -0.64
N PHE A 45 -5.21 3.36 -1.50
CA PHE A 45 -4.28 2.33 -1.05
C PHE A 45 -3.10 2.90 -0.25
N VAL A 46 -2.49 4.00 -0.71
CA VAL A 46 -1.46 4.75 0.02
C VAL A 46 -1.98 5.19 1.39
N GLY A 47 -3.20 5.74 1.46
CA GLY A 47 -3.82 6.18 2.71
C GLY A 47 -4.03 5.04 3.70
N VAL A 48 -4.45 3.87 3.23
CA VAL A 48 -4.58 2.66 4.05
C VAL A 48 -3.23 2.22 4.60
N LEU A 49 -2.20 2.14 3.76
CA LEU A 49 -0.86 1.72 4.19
C LEU A 49 -0.20 2.73 5.14
N ARG A 50 -0.47 4.02 4.97
CA ARG A 50 -0.05 5.06 5.92
C ARG A 50 -0.65 4.81 7.32
N ARG A 51 -1.95 4.60 7.40
CA ARG A 51 -2.66 4.29 8.66
C ARG A 51 -2.16 3.00 9.32
N ALA A 52 -1.89 1.97 8.53
CA ALA A 52 -1.26 0.74 9.01
C ALA A 52 0.23 0.89 9.41
N GLY A 53 0.81 2.10 9.31
CA GLY A 53 2.21 2.37 9.69
C GLY A 53 3.27 1.88 8.70
N TYR A 54 2.89 1.51 7.47
CA TYR A 54 3.85 1.16 6.43
C TYR A 54 4.52 2.38 5.82
N LEU A 55 3.80 3.50 5.77
CA LEU A 55 4.23 4.73 5.10
C LEU A 55 4.26 5.90 6.09
N LYS A 56 5.22 6.80 5.90
CA LYS A 56 5.26 8.12 6.55
C LYS A 56 5.00 9.20 5.52
N LYS A 57 3.99 10.04 5.78
CA LYS A 57 3.73 11.24 4.96
C LYS A 57 4.71 12.34 5.38
N ASP A 58 5.24 13.08 4.41
CA ASP A 58 5.97 14.32 4.66
C ASP A 58 4.99 15.43 5.09
N PRO A 59 5.19 16.06 6.28
CA PRO A 59 4.28 17.09 6.76
C PRO A 59 4.34 18.40 5.95
N SER A 60 5.46 18.66 5.26
CA SER A 60 5.68 19.89 4.50
C SER A 60 4.98 19.90 3.13
N LYS A 61 4.61 18.72 2.62
CA LYS A 61 3.98 18.57 1.31
C LYS A 61 2.56 18.03 1.47
N ASN A 62 1.58 18.78 0.96
CA ASN A 62 0.16 18.47 1.07
C ASN A 62 -0.52 18.38 -0.30
N GLY A 63 -1.74 17.81 -0.30
CA GLY A 63 -2.53 17.66 -1.51
C GLY A 63 -1.85 16.74 -2.54
N PRO A 64 -1.95 17.06 -3.85
CA PRO A 64 -1.37 16.26 -4.93
C PRO A 64 0.15 16.06 -4.83
N PHE A 65 0.85 16.97 -4.16
CA PHE A 65 2.30 16.92 -3.97
C PHE A 65 2.71 16.17 -2.69
N ALA A 66 1.76 15.59 -1.95
CA ALA A 66 2.05 14.84 -0.74
C ALA A 66 3.03 13.70 -1.03
N MET A 67 4.21 13.80 -0.42
CA MET A 67 5.24 12.77 -0.51
C MET A 67 5.10 11.77 0.63
N TYR A 68 5.37 10.51 0.31
CA TYR A 68 5.33 9.38 1.23
C TYR A 68 6.65 8.64 1.16
N ARG A 69 7.15 8.18 2.31
CA ARG A 69 8.30 7.29 2.43
C ARG A 69 7.85 5.92 2.92
N LEU A 70 8.35 4.87 2.28
CA LEU A 70 8.17 3.50 2.74
C LEU A 70 9.01 3.24 4.00
N LEU A 71 8.37 2.96 5.12
CA LEU A 71 9.03 2.63 6.39
C LEU A 71 9.21 1.11 6.55
N ARG A 72 8.26 0.32 6.07
CA ARG A 72 8.22 -1.13 6.29
C ARG A 72 8.21 -1.87 4.96
N ASN A 73 9.37 -2.24 4.45
CA ASN A 73 9.49 -3.14 3.31
C ASN A 73 9.50 -4.60 3.82
N THR A 74 8.33 -5.19 4.03
CA THR A 74 8.22 -6.50 4.70
C THR A 74 8.39 -7.69 3.78
N GLY A 75 8.42 -7.49 2.46
CA GLY A 75 8.64 -8.55 1.48
C GLY A 75 7.91 -8.34 0.16
N PRO A 76 7.92 -9.34 -0.73
CA PRO A 76 7.38 -9.23 -2.08
C PRO A 76 5.85 -9.17 -2.13
N HIS A 77 5.14 -9.72 -1.15
CA HIS A 77 3.67 -9.76 -1.19
C HIS A 77 3.05 -8.47 -0.65
N ALA A 78 2.12 -7.87 -1.40
CA ALA A 78 1.44 -6.66 -0.97
C ALA A 78 0.56 -6.92 0.27
N PRO A 79 0.62 -6.04 1.30
CA PRO A 79 -0.31 -6.12 2.43
C PRO A 79 -1.76 -6.06 1.97
N ARG A 80 -2.63 -6.88 2.57
CA ARG A 80 -4.06 -6.97 2.24
C ARG A 80 -4.88 -6.12 3.18
N HIS A 81 -5.61 -5.16 2.62
CA HIS A 81 -6.61 -4.38 3.35
C HIS A 81 -7.91 -5.17 3.54
N TRP A 82 -8.32 -5.37 4.79
CA TRP A 82 -9.60 -5.95 5.19
C TRP A 82 -10.52 -4.84 5.69
N THR A 83 -11.43 -4.40 4.81
CA THR A 83 -12.24 -3.19 5.04
C THR A 83 -13.21 -3.34 6.21
N LYS A 84 -13.85 -4.50 6.39
CA LYS A 84 -14.86 -4.72 7.44
C LYS A 84 -14.21 -4.69 8.83
N GLU A 85 -13.04 -5.31 8.94
CA GLU A 85 -12.25 -5.43 10.17
C GLU A 85 -11.35 -4.22 10.39
N ARG A 86 -11.36 -3.24 9.47
CA ARG A 86 -10.53 -2.03 9.49
C ARG A 86 -9.06 -2.33 9.80
N CYS A 87 -8.48 -3.33 9.12
CA CYS A 87 -7.10 -3.75 9.36
C CYS A 87 -6.35 -4.07 8.06
N VAL A 88 -5.04 -4.18 8.17
CA VAL A 88 -4.14 -4.60 7.11
C VAL A 88 -3.40 -5.86 7.56
N PHE A 89 -3.54 -6.92 6.79
CA PHE A 89 -2.83 -8.17 7.00
C PHE A 89 -1.55 -8.20 6.16
N ASP A 90 -0.41 -8.37 6.82
CA ASP A 90 0.90 -8.58 6.20
C ASP A 90 1.09 -10.06 5.85
N LEU A 91 1.15 -10.39 4.56
CA LEU A 91 1.34 -11.77 4.13
C LEU A 91 2.78 -12.25 4.33
N ASN A 92 3.76 -11.35 4.33
CA ASN A 92 5.16 -11.73 4.45
C ASN A 92 5.52 -12.03 5.91
N LYS A 93 4.87 -11.35 6.86
CA LYS A 93 5.09 -11.54 8.31
C LYS A 93 3.99 -12.33 9.02
N ALA A 94 2.85 -12.57 8.37
CA ALA A 94 1.64 -13.13 8.98
C ALA A 94 1.14 -12.34 10.21
N VAL A 95 1.20 -11.00 10.15
CA VAL A 95 0.79 -10.09 11.24
C VAL A 95 -0.34 -9.18 10.77
N VAL A 96 -1.26 -8.83 11.69
CA VAL A 96 -2.36 -7.88 11.45
C VAL A 96 -2.03 -6.52 12.08
N TYR A 97 -2.25 -5.45 11.33
CA TYR A 97 -2.18 -4.06 11.80
C TYR A 97 -3.57 -3.43 11.75
N VAL A 98 -4.12 -3.02 12.90
CA VAL A 98 -5.39 -2.29 12.96
C VAL A 98 -5.17 -0.86 12.45
N LEU A 99 -6.13 -0.35 11.66
CA LEU A 99 -6.08 1.02 11.18
C LEU A 99 -6.57 1.99 12.26
N ASP A 100 -5.78 3.03 12.50
CA ASP A 100 -6.13 4.20 13.31
C ASP A 100 -7.23 5.07 12.66
#